data_AF-R6ILC0-F1
#
_entry.id   AF-R6ILC0-F1
#
_cell.length_a   1.000
_cell.length_b   1.000
_cell.length_c   1.000
_cell.angle_alpha   90.00
_cell.angle_beta   90.00
_cell.angle_gamma   90.00
#
_symmetry.space_group_name_H-M   'P 1'
#
loop_
_entity.id
_entity.type
_entity.pdbx_description
1 polymer ?
#
loop_
_entity_poly.entity_id
_entity_poly.type
_entity_poly.pdbx_seq_one_letter_code
_entity_poly.pdbx_strand_id
1 'polypeptide(L)' 'MVATIKGQFLEQGTFNRKTGETVAYSEVLCEDNTVVQINDYIPPAGTKKFDPVNIRVKIHSTKFGLLIRNADK' A
#
# COMPACT_ATOMS: atom_id res chain seq x y z
N MET A 1 13.43 -6.32 1.06
CA MET A 1 13.38 -6.55 -0.40
C MET A 1 12.63 -5.40 -1.05
N VAL A 2 12.98 -4.98 -2.26
CA VAL A 2 12.19 -4.00 -3.04
C VAL A 2 11.47 -4.75 -4.16
N ALA A 3 10.17 -4.53 -4.28
CA ALA A 3 9.32 -5.12 -5.30
C ALA A 3 8.44 -4.05 -5.95
N THR A 4 7.82 -4.40 -7.06
CA THR A 4 6.86 -3.53 -7.75
C THR A 4 5.51 -4.21 -7.73
N ILE A 5 4.51 -3.55 -7.14
CA ILE A 5 3.12 -4.02 -7.14
C ILE A 5 2.38 -3.31 -8.27
N LYS A 6 1.79 -4.11 -9.15
CA LYS A 6 0.85 -3.65 -10.18
C LYS A 6 -0.54 -4.15 -9.81
N GLY A 7 -1.52 -3.27 -9.94
CA GLY A 7 -2.90 -3.62 -9.63
C GLY A 7 -3.82 -2.43 -9.80
N GLN A 8 -5.01 -2.55 -9.24
CA GLN A 8 -6.02 -1.51 -9.26
C GLN A 8 -6.19 -0.90 -7.88
N PHE A 9 -6.23 0.42 -7.78
CA PHE A 9 -6.47 1.11 -6.51
C PHE A 9 -7.90 0.81 -6.02
N LEU A 10 -8.05 0.42 -4.76
CA LEU A 10 -9.37 0.15 -4.17
C LEU A 10 -9.83 1.26 -3.25
N GLU A 11 -9.03 1.51 -2.22
CA GLU A 11 -9.34 2.50 -1.19
C GLU A 11 -8.07 3.05 -0.55
N GLN A 12 -8.24 4.22 0.06
CA GLN A 12 -7.22 4.85 0.87
C GLN A 12 -7.81 5.12 2.25
N GLY A 13 -7.02 4.89 3.28
CA GLY A 13 -7.38 5.21 4.64
C GLY A 13 -6.18 5.70 5.44
N THR A 14 -6.42 5.90 6.73
CA THR A 14 -5.36 6.20 7.70
C THR A 14 -5.55 5.33 8.94
N PHE A 15 -4.44 4.99 9.61
CA PHE A 15 -4.48 4.35 10.92
C PHE A 15 -3.47 5.00 11.85
N ASN A 16 -3.75 4.94 13.16
CA ASN A 16 -2.83 5.41 14.17
C ASN A 16 -1.91 4.27 14.62
N ARG A 17 -0.60 4.45 14.47
CA ARG A 17 0.39 3.59 15.10
C ARG A 17 0.30 3.72 16.61
N LYS A 18 0.75 2.70 17.34
CA LYS A 18 0.87 2.76 18.81
C LYS A 18 1.81 3.88 19.30
N THR A 19 2.67 4.39 18.43
CA THR A 19 3.53 5.55 18.67
C THR A 19 2.78 6.88 18.62
N GLY A 20 1.49 6.89 18.28
CA GLY A 20 0.68 8.11 18.10
C GLY A 20 0.75 8.71 16.69
N GLU A 21 1.59 8.17 15.81
CA GLU A 21 1.73 8.64 14.43
C GLU A 21 0.55 8.16 13.57
N THR A 22 -0.11 9.09 12.88
CA THR A 22 -1.12 8.78 11.86
C THR A 22 -0.43 8.44 10.54
N VAL A 23 -0.77 7.28 9.97
CA VAL A 23 -0.12 6.74 8.77
C VAL A 23 -1.17 6.48 7.71
N ALA A 24 -0.94 7.00 6.51
CA ALA A 24 -1.76 6.68 5.35
C ALA A 24 -1.48 5.25 4.86
N TYR A 25 -2.53 4.56 4.44
CA TYR A 25 -2.43 3.30 3.72
C TYR A 25 -3.30 3.35 2.48
N SER A 26 -2.99 2.51 1.51
CA SER A 26 -3.85 2.26 0.36
C SER A 26 -3.96 0.77 0.09
N GLU A 27 -5.12 0.35 -0.34
CA GLU A 27 -5.38 -1.02 -0.77
C GLU A 27 -5.33 -1.11 -2.28
N VAL A 28 -4.65 -2.15 -2.77
CA VAL A 28 -4.50 -2.44 -4.18
C VAL A 28 -4.98 -3.85 -4.45
N LEU A 29 -5.88 -3.99 -5.42
CA LEU A 29 -6.31 -5.28 -5.97
C LEU A 29 -5.27 -5.76 -7.00
N CYS A 30 -4.61 -6.87 -6.71
CA CYS A 30 -3.69 -7.52 -7.63
C CYS A 30 -4.43 -8.39 -8.65
N GLU A 31 -3.74 -8.78 -9.73
CA GLU A 31 -4.31 -9.59 -10.81
C GLU A 31 -4.78 -10.98 -10.36
N ASP A 32 -4.20 -11.51 -9.29
CA ASP A 32 -4.59 -12.77 -8.65
C ASP A 32 -5.80 -12.61 -7.70
N ASN A 33 -6.50 -11.47 -7.78
CA ASN A 33 -7.60 -11.08 -6.89
C ASN A 33 -7.23 -10.94 -5.41
N THR A 34 -5.93 -10.91 -5.07
CA THR A 34 -5.50 -10.61 -3.71
C THR A 34 -5.53 -9.12 -3.46
N VAL A 35 -5.84 -8.73 -2.22
CA VAL A 35 -5.78 -7.33 -1.78
C VAL A 35 -4.51 -7.12 -0.99
N VAL A 36 -3.71 -6.15 -1.43
CA VAL A 36 -2.48 -5.77 -0.78
C VAL A 36 -2.62 -4.38 -0.17
N GLN A 37 -2.46 -4.31 1.15
CA GLN A 37 -2.38 -3.03 1.86
C GLN A 37 -0.93 -2.50 1.81
N ILE A 38 -0.76 -1.31 1.25
CA ILE A 38 0.50 -0.60 1.15
C ILE A 38 0.48 0.56 2.12
N ASN A 39 1.32 0.48 3.14
CA ASN A 39 1.47 1.55 4.11
C ASN A 39 2.37 2.66 3.56
N ASP A 40 2.18 3.87 4.08
CA ASP A 40 2.96 5.04 3.70
C ASP A 40 2.83 5.43 2.21
N TYR A 41 1.80 4.94 1.54
CA TYR A 41 1.46 5.29 0.17
C TYR A 41 0.24 6.20 0.13
N ILE A 42 0.37 7.29 -0.62
CA ILE A 42 -0.72 8.21 -0.96
C ILE A 42 -0.81 8.18 -2.49
N PRO A 43 -1.94 7.75 -3.06
CA PRO A 43 -2.10 7.72 -4.51
C PRO A 43 -2.04 9.15 -5.07
N PRO A 44 -1.63 9.32 -6.33
CA PRO A 44 -1.66 10.62 -7.01
C PRO A 44 -3.03 11.29 -6.92
N ALA A 45 -3.04 12.62 -6.82
CA ALA A 45 -4.29 13.38 -6.78
C ALA A 45 -5.15 13.05 -8.01
N GLY A 46 -6.42 12.73 -7.79
CA GLY A 46 -7.37 12.36 -8.85
C GLY A 46 -7.44 10.86 -9.16
N THR A 47 -6.64 10.01 -8.50
CA THR A 47 -6.78 8.55 -8.60
C THR A 47 -8.16 8.13 -8.09
N LYS A 48 -8.90 7.40 -8.92
CA LYS A 48 -10.21 6.83 -8.61
C LYS A 48 -10.11 5.36 -8.30
N LYS A 49 -11.15 4.83 -7.66
CA LYS A 49 -11.31 3.40 -7.45
C LYS A 49 -11.28 2.68 -8.80
N PHE A 50 -10.53 1.58 -8.84
CA PHE A 50 -10.19 0.75 -9.99
C PHE A 50 -9.19 1.34 -11.00
N ASP A 51 -8.64 2.53 -10.74
CA ASP A 51 -7.57 3.04 -11.58
C ASP A 51 -6.32 2.17 -11.44
N PRO A 52 -5.61 1.89 -12.55
CA PRO A 52 -4.38 1.11 -12.53
C PRO A 52 -3.30 1.89 -11.78
N VAL A 53 -2.64 1.21 -10.84
CA VAL A 53 -1.52 1.74 -10.07
C VAL A 53 -0.31 0.83 -10.18
N ASN A 54 0.86 1.45 -10.19
CA ASN A 54 2.14 0.78 -10.23
C ASN A 54 3.05 1.39 -9.16
N ILE A 55 3.31 0.63 -8.10
CA ILE A 55 3.89 1.16 -6.86
C ILE A 55 5.14 0.36 -6.50
N ARG A 56 6.25 1.06 -6.31
CA ARG A 56 7.47 0.46 -5.75
C ARG A 56 7.31 0.34 -4.25
N VAL A 57 7.52 -0.87 -3.73
CA VAL A 57 7.31 -1.17 -2.31
C VAL A 57 8.52 -1.84 -1.68
N LYS A 58 8.77 -1.53 -0.41
CA LYS A 58 9.69 -2.24 0.46
C LYS A 58 8.92 -3.27 1.27
N ILE A 59 9.27 -4.54 1.09
CA ILE A 59 8.68 -5.67 1.80
C ILE A 59 9.61 -6.07 2.95
N HIS A 60 9.05 -6.11 4.16
CA HIS A 60 9.71 -6.55 5.39
C HIS A 60 8.95 -7.70 5.99
N SER A 61 9.64 -8.79 6.34
CA SER A 61 9.06 -9.86 7.15
C SER A 61 8.98 -9.41 8.60
N THR A 62 7.84 -9.65 9.22
CA THR A 62 7.58 -9.36 10.63
C THR A 62 7.03 -10.60 11.31
N LYS A 63 7.00 -10.61 12.65
CA LYS A 63 6.39 -11.70 13.43
C LYS A 63 4.90 -11.94 13.16
N PHE A 64 4.23 -11.01 12.47
CA PHE A 64 2.79 -11.08 12.14
C PHE A 64 2.53 -11.27 10.65
N GLY A 65 3.57 -11.47 9.83
CA GLY A 65 3.46 -11.59 8.38
C GLY A 65 4.27 -10.52 7.65
N LEU A 66 3.88 -10.25 6.41
CA LEU A 66 4.59 -9.32 5.53
C LEU A 66 4.08 -7.89 5.71
N LEU A 67 5.01 -6.97 5.97
CA LEU A 67 4.76 -5.55 6.01
C LEU A 67 5.22 -4.91 4.71
N ILE A 68 4.27 -4.33 3.99
CA ILE A 68 4.49 -3.69 2.68
C ILE A 68 4.36 -2.18 2.86
N ARG A 69 5.43 -1.46 2.51
CA ARG A 69 5.48 0.01 2.61
C ARG A 69 5.89 0.60 1.28
N ASN A 70 5.48 1.82 1.00
CA ASN A 70 6.00 2.59 -0.12
C ASN A 70 7.54 2.65 -0.08
N ALA A 71 8.21 2.41 -1.20
CA ALA A 71 9.67 2.45 -1.29
C ALA A 71 10.21 3.87 -1.49
N ASP A 72 9.40 4.74 -2.08
CA ASP A 72 9.79 6.09 -2.49
C ASP A 72 9.50 7.15 -1.40
N LYS A 73 9.09 6.72 -0.21
CA LYS A 73 9.00 7.51 1.03
C LYS A 73 10.05 7.00 2.03
#